data_AF-A0A379FHD0-F1
#
_entry.id   AF-A0A379FHD0-F1
#
_cell.length_a   1.000
_cell.length_b   1.000
_cell.length_c   1.000
_cell.angle_alpha   90.00
_cell.angle_beta   90.00
_cell.angle_gamma   90.00
#
_symmetry.space_group_name_H-M   'P 1'
#
loop_
_entity.id
_entity.type
_entity.pdbx_description
1 polymer ?
#
loop_
_entity_poly.entity_id
_entity_poly.type
_entity_poly.pdbx_seq_one_letter_code
_entity_poly.pdbx_strand_id
1 'polypeptide(L)'
;MVAKREVASLVATEKAISERQLIEANAEVIANVRMEHRGDIRRARELTNNLFDELSAECADVPALRKLAELMFSPDDNGRDKLNEIYHSIISLPERVKSAKALSETLKNLVGLERQAYGLDDVQPNKTASQLSELMDDLSKE
;
A
#
# COMPACT_ATOMS: atom_id res chain seq x y z
N MET A 1 -21.39 58.03 0.46
CA MET A 1 -20.36 57.06 -0.03
C MET A 1 -19.70 56.23 1.07
N VAL A 2 -19.76 56.63 2.36
CA VAL A 2 -19.12 55.92 3.48
C VAL A 2 -19.74 54.53 3.74
N ALA A 3 -21.07 54.42 3.75
CA ALA A 3 -21.77 53.15 3.99
C ALA A 3 -21.43 52.05 2.95
N LYS A 4 -21.22 52.39 1.67
CA LYS A 4 -20.81 51.40 0.65
C LYS A 4 -19.39 50.87 0.89
N ARG A 5 -18.48 51.69 1.43
CA ARG A 5 -17.11 51.26 1.77
C ARG A 5 -17.07 50.37 3.00
N GLU A 6 -17.85 50.70 4.04
CA GLU A 6 -17.96 49.85 5.23
C GLU A 6 -18.57 48.48 4.89
N VAL A 7 -19.66 48.45 4.11
CA VAL A 7 -20.26 47.19 3.65
C VAL A 7 -19.27 46.38 2.80
N ALA A 8 -18.53 47.02 1.89
CA ALA A 8 -17.51 46.33 1.10
C ALA A 8 -16.39 45.73 1.98
N SER A 9 -15.96 46.44 3.03
CA SER A 9 -14.98 45.93 3.98
C SER A 9 -15.50 44.74 4.77
N LEU A 10 -16.74 44.83 5.29
CA LEU A 10 -17.36 43.74 6.05
C LEU A 10 -17.52 42.48 5.19
N VAL A 11 -18.00 42.63 3.95
CA VAL A 11 -18.15 41.51 3.01
C VAL A 11 -16.80 40.91 2.65
N ALA A 12 -15.75 41.72 2.47
CA ALA A 12 -14.41 41.21 2.21
C ALA A 12 -13.86 40.41 3.40
N THR A 13 -14.06 40.90 4.63
CA THR A 13 -13.65 40.20 5.85
C THR A 13 -14.42 38.88 6.04
N GLU A 14 -15.74 38.89 5.84
CA GLU A 14 -16.58 37.69 5.97
C GLU A 14 -16.21 36.63 4.93
N LYS A 15 -15.95 37.04 3.68
CA LYS A 15 -15.43 36.15 2.63
C LYS A 15 -14.09 35.52 3.02
N ALA A 16 -13.14 36.31 3.51
CA ALA A 16 -11.84 35.79 3.92
C ALA A 16 -11.93 34.79 5.09
N ILE A 17 -12.85 35.02 6.03
CA ILE A 17 -13.12 34.09 7.14
C ILE A 17 -13.72 32.78 6.59
N SER A 18 -14.72 32.87 5.71
CA SER A 18 -15.36 31.70 5.08
C SER A 18 -14.39 30.88 4.23
N GLU A 19 -13.55 31.53 3.43
CA GLU A 19 -12.50 30.87 2.65
C GLU A 19 -11.50 30.15 3.56
N ARG A 20 -11.07 30.80 4.65
CA ARG A 20 -10.18 30.18 5.63
C ARG A 20 -10.82 28.94 6.28
N GLN A 21 -12.09 29.02 6.67
CA GLN A 21 -12.84 27.88 7.22
C GLN A 21 -12.97 26.73 6.22
N LEU A 22 -13.25 27.04 4.95
CA LEU A 22 -13.31 26.03 3.89
C LEU A 22 -11.95 25.37 3.64
N ILE A 23 -10.86 26.13 3.65
CA ILE A 23 -9.50 25.58 3.49
C ILE A 23 -9.17 24.67 4.67
N GLU A 24 -9.45 25.09 5.89
CA GLU A 24 -9.17 24.32 7.11
C GLU A 24 -9.97 23.01 7.14
N ALA A 25 -11.27 23.06 6.84
CA ALA A 25 -12.12 21.88 6.75
C ALA A 25 -11.63 20.88 5.68
N ASN A 26 -11.24 21.37 4.49
CA ASN A 26 -10.68 20.51 3.45
C ASN A 26 -9.31 19.93 3.85
N ALA A 27 -8.46 20.72 4.50
CA ALA A 27 -7.16 20.28 4.99
C ALA A 27 -7.30 19.17 6.03
N GLU A 28 -8.27 19.28 6.94
CA GLU A 28 -8.57 18.26 7.94
C GLU A 28 -9.02 16.95 7.28
N VAL A 29 -9.92 17.00 6.30
CA VAL A 29 -10.36 15.82 5.55
C VAL A 29 -9.19 15.14 4.85
N ILE A 30 -8.32 15.91 4.19
CA ILE A 30 -7.13 15.37 3.50
C ILE A 30 -6.16 14.73 4.51
N ALA A 31 -5.95 15.38 5.66
CA ALA A 31 -5.09 14.84 6.72
C ALA A 31 -5.63 13.50 7.25
N ASN A 32 -6.95 13.43 7.50
CA ASN A 32 -7.61 12.21 7.97
C ASN A 32 -7.46 11.06 6.97
N VAL A 33 -7.75 11.30 5.69
CA VAL A 33 -7.58 10.29 4.62
C VAL A 33 -6.14 9.79 4.55
N ARG A 34 -5.15 10.70 4.63
CA ARG A 34 -3.73 10.30 4.63
C ARG A 34 -3.36 9.45 5.85
N MET A 35 -3.89 9.77 7.02
CA MET A 35 -3.66 8.99 8.23
C MET A 35 -4.30 7.60 8.16
N GLU A 36 -5.51 7.51 7.62
CA GLU A 36 -6.19 6.24 7.37
C GLU A 36 -5.40 5.36 6.40
N HIS A 37 -5.00 5.90 5.24
CA HIS A 37 -4.18 5.16 4.27
C HIS A 37 -2.89 4.63 4.90
N ARG A 38 -2.19 5.45 5.69
CA ARG A 38 -0.97 5.01 6.41
C ARG A 38 -1.28 3.87 7.40
N GLY A 39 -2.39 3.97 8.12
CA GLY A 39 -2.85 2.92 9.03
C GLY A 39 -3.14 1.61 8.30
N ASP A 40 -3.83 1.68 7.17
CA ASP A 40 -4.20 0.53 6.35
C ASP A 40 -2.98 -0.16 5.74
N ILE A 41 -2.06 0.61 5.18
CA ILE A 41 -0.80 0.11 4.62
C ILE A 41 0.01 -0.60 5.71
N ARG A 42 0.10 -0.02 6.92
CA ARG A 42 0.79 -0.65 8.05
C ARG A 42 0.17 -2.00 8.40
N ARG A 43 -1.15 -2.06 8.55
CA ARG A 43 -1.88 -3.31 8.87
C ARG A 43 -1.66 -4.38 7.80
N ALA A 44 -1.73 -4.00 6.52
CA ALA A 44 -1.51 -4.91 5.40
C ALA A 44 -0.07 -5.45 5.37
N ARG A 45 0.92 -4.60 5.71
CA ARG A 45 2.33 -4.99 5.80
C ARG A 45 2.58 -5.96 6.95
N GLU A 46 2.01 -5.71 8.11
CA GLU A 46 2.05 -6.61 9.26
C GLU A 46 1.47 -7.98 8.92
N LEU A 47 0.30 -8.02 8.27
CA LEU A 47 -0.31 -9.27 7.82
C LEU A 47 0.58 -10.00 6.80
N THR A 48 1.16 -9.28 5.83
CA THR A 48 2.05 -9.87 4.82
C THR A 48 3.29 -10.50 5.46
N ASN A 49 3.88 -9.85 6.46
CA ASN A 49 5.03 -10.39 7.18
C ASN A 49 4.66 -11.63 8.00
N ASN A 50 3.52 -11.63 8.68
CA ASN A 50 3.05 -12.81 9.43
C ASN A 50 2.85 -14.02 8.49
N LEU A 51 2.34 -13.80 7.28
CA LEU A 51 2.20 -14.86 6.27
C LEU A 51 3.56 -15.35 5.75
N PHE A 52 4.56 -14.48 5.64
CA PHE A 52 5.93 -14.91 5.34
C PHE A 52 6.52 -15.76 6.46
N ASP A 53 6.26 -15.41 7.72
CA ASP A 53 6.73 -16.16 8.88
C ASP A 53 6.09 -17.57 8.92
N GLU A 54 4.79 -17.66 8.68
CA GLU A 54 4.07 -18.94 8.56
C GLU A 54 4.65 -19.80 7.42
N LEU A 55 4.80 -19.23 6.22
CA LEU A 55 5.39 -19.94 5.09
C LEU A 55 6.83 -20.39 5.36
N SER A 56 7.59 -19.59 6.11
CA SER A 56 8.95 -19.94 6.54
C SER A 56 8.95 -21.12 7.49
N ALA A 57 8.03 -21.13 8.46
CA ALA A 57 7.85 -22.23 9.40
C ALA A 57 7.45 -23.54 8.69
N GLU A 58 6.53 -23.47 7.72
CA GLU A 58 6.16 -24.62 6.88
C GLU A 58 7.35 -25.17 6.09
N CYS A 59 8.21 -24.29 5.58
CA CYS A 59 9.41 -24.69 4.86
C CYS A 59 10.48 -25.31 5.77
N ALA A 60 10.51 -24.97 7.05
CA ALA A 60 11.50 -25.46 8.01
C ALA A 60 11.29 -26.94 8.38
N ASP A 61 10.04 -27.42 8.38
CA ASP A 61 9.72 -28.80 8.75
C ASP A 61 8.72 -29.48 7.79
N VAL A 62 9.09 -29.52 6.51
CA VAL A 62 8.37 -30.30 5.49
C VAL A 62 8.20 -31.78 5.86
N PRO A 63 9.18 -32.47 6.51
CA PRO A 63 8.99 -33.84 6.97
C PRO A 63 7.84 -34.00 7.97
N ALA A 64 7.66 -33.10 8.95
CA ALA A 64 6.54 -33.17 9.87
C ALA A 64 5.19 -33.01 9.16
N LEU A 65 5.10 -32.10 8.19
CA LEU A 65 3.89 -31.95 7.35
C LEU A 65 3.58 -33.24 6.58
N ARG A 66 4.60 -33.90 6.01
CA ARG A 66 4.40 -35.21 5.34
C ARG A 66 3.96 -36.29 6.32
N LYS A 67 4.52 -36.32 7.52
CA LYS A 67 4.11 -37.26 8.57
C LYS A 67 2.67 -37.02 9.01
N LEU A 68 2.21 -35.77 9.07
CA LEU A 68 0.81 -35.46 9.32
C LEU A 68 -0.08 -36.04 8.22
N ALA A 69 0.33 -35.95 6.94
CA ALA A 69 -0.38 -36.60 5.83
C ALA A 69 -0.50 -38.11 6.04
N GLU A 70 0.59 -38.78 6.42
CA GLU A 70 0.59 -40.23 6.71
C GLU A 70 -0.38 -40.59 7.86
N LEU A 71 -0.43 -39.76 8.91
CA LEU A 71 -1.34 -39.94 10.05
C LEU A 71 -2.81 -39.68 9.69
N MET A 72 -3.06 -38.80 8.72
CA MET A 72 -4.39 -38.49 8.21
C MET A 72 -4.89 -39.51 7.18
N PHE A 73 -4.08 -40.51 6.83
CA PHE A 73 -4.43 -41.50 5.81
C PHE A 73 -5.74 -42.23 6.16
N SER A 74 -6.76 -41.99 5.33
CA SER A 74 -8.13 -42.46 5.51
C SER A 74 -8.80 -42.68 4.15
N PRO A 75 -8.43 -43.74 3.41
CA PRO A 75 -9.00 -44.03 2.10
C PRO A 75 -10.48 -44.43 2.19
N ASP A 76 -11.25 -44.09 1.17
CA ASP A 76 -12.62 -44.56 0.98
C ASP A 76 -12.69 -46.03 0.53
N ASP A 77 -13.90 -46.56 0.34
CA ASP A 77 -14.12 -47.95 -0.10
C ASP A 77 -13.49 -48.27 -1.47
N ASN A 78 -13.14 -47.24 -2.25
CA ASN A 78 -12.45 -47.36 -3.54
C ASN A 78 -10.92 -47.17 -3.41
N GLY A 79 -10.40 -47.05 -2.19
CA GLY A 79 -8.99 -46.84 -1.89
C GLY A 79 -8.50 -45.40 -2.12
N ARG A 80 -9.40 -44.42 -2.32
CA ARG A 80 -9.02 -43.02 -2.56
C ARG A 80 -9.09 -42.20 -1.29
N ASP A 81 -8.03 -41.44 -1.03
CA ASP A 81 -7.98 -40.49 0.09
C ASP A 81 -7.92 -39.06 -0.44
N LYS A 82 -9.08 -38.54 -0.84
CA LYS A 82 -9.19 -37.21 -1.47
C LYS A 82 -8.74 -36.08 -0.54
N LEU A 83 -8.95 -36.22 0.77
CA LEU A 83 -8.52 -35.22 1.74
C LEU A 83 -6.99 -35.11 1.75
N ASN A 84 -6.32 -36.26 1.78
CA ASN A 84 -4.87 -36.35 1.81
C ASN A 84 -4.23 -35.94 0.48
N GLU A 85 -4.85 -36.27 -0.65
CA GLU A 85 -4.47 -35.75 -1.97
C GLU A 85 -4.47 -34.22 -2.00
N ILE A 86 -5.54 -33.58 -1.50
CA ILE A 86 -5.63 -32.12 -1.41
C ILE A 86 -4.57 -31.57 -0.46
N TYR A 87 -4.39 -32.19 0.71
CA TYR A 87 -3.38 -31.78 1.67
C TYR A 87 -1.98 -31.78 1.06
N HIS A 88 -1.57 -32.87 0.39
CA HIS A 88 -0.30 -32.97 -0.31
C HIS A 88 -0.13 -31.91 -1.40
N SER A 89 -1.20 -31.55 -2.11
CA SER A 89 -1.19 -30.48 -3.09
C SER A 89 -0.89 -29.12 -2.44
N ILE A 90 -1.54 -28.81 -1.31
CA ILE A 90 -1.36 -27.55 -0.57
C ILE A 90 0.05 -27.42 -0.02
N ILE A 91 0.59 -28.48 0.61
CA ILE A 91 1.94 -28.48 1.17
C ILE A 91 3.03 -28.78 0.13
N SER A 92 2.71 -28.71 -1.17
CA SER A 92 3.66 -29.00 -2.23
C SER A 92 4.68 -27.85 -2.37
N LEU A 93 5.89 -28.18 -2.86
CA LEU A 93 6.89 -27.15 -3.14
C LEU A 93 6.39 -26.10 -4.18
N PRO A 94 5.72 -26.48 -5.29
CA PRO A 94 5.18 -25.50 -6.22
C PRO A 94 4.20 -24.52 -5.58
N GLU A 95 3.31 -24.99 -4.69
CA GLU A 95 2.35 -24.10 -4.03
C GLU A 95 3.05 -23.16 -3.06
N ARG A 96 4.04 -23.63 -2.28
CA ARG A 96 4.87 -22.74 -1.43
C ARG A 96 5.63 -21.68 -2.23
N VAL A 97 6.21 -22.04 -3.37
CA VAL A 97 6.90 -21.07 -4.26
C VAL A 97 5.92 -20.02 -4.79
N LYS A 98 4.71 -20.45 -5.16
CA LYS A 98 3.65 -19.55 -5.62
C LYS A 98 3.19 -18.60 -4.51
N SER A 99 3.01 -19.10 -3.29
CA SER A 99 2.71 -18.27 -2.11
C SER A 99 3.82 -17.24 -1.85
N ALA A 100 5.10 -17.66 -1.85
CA ALA A 100 6.23 -16.76 -1.67
C ALA A 100 6.27 -15.65 -2.72
N LYS A 101 6.00 -15.98 -3.99
CA LYS A 101 5.92 -15.02 -5.08
C LYS A 101 4.80 -14.02 -4.86
N ALA A 102 3.60 -14.50 -4.54
CA ALA A 102 2.43 -13.65 -4.31
C ALA A 102 2.68 -12.67 -3.15
N LEU A 103 3.19 -13.16 -2.02
CA LEU A 103 3.53 -12.32 -0.87
C LEU A 103 4.63 -11.29 -1.20
N SER A 104 5.61 -11.66 -2.03
CA SER A 104 6.67 -10.74 -2.48
C SER A 104 6.13 -9.62 -3.36
N GLU A 105 5.20 -9.96 -4.27
CA GLU A 105 4.50 -8.97 -5.10
C GLU A 105 3.63 -8.05 -4.24
N THR A 106 2.91 -8.60 -3.27
CA THR A 106 2.14 -7.82 -2.29
C THR A 106 3.03 -6.86 -1.52
N LEU A 107 4.16 -7.33 -0.97
CA LEU A 107 5.08 -6.49 -0.21
C LEU A 107 5.67 -5.37 -1.07
N LYS A 108 6.06 -5.67 -2.31
CA LYS A 108 6.54 -4.65 -3.26
C LYS A 108 5.50 -3.56 -3.49
N ASN A 109 4.23 -3.94 -3.69
CA ASN A 109 3.14 -2.99 -3.90
C ASN A 109 2.89 -2.14 -2.65
N LEU A 110 2.89 -2.76 -1.45
CA LEU A 110 2.71 -2.07 -0.18
C LEU A 110 3.83 -1.05 0.08
N VAL A 111 5.08 -1.38 -0.24
CA VAL A 111 6.21 -0.44 -0.16
C VAL A 111 6.01 0.74 -1.11
N GLY A 112 5.52 0.50 -2.32
CA GLY A 112 5.15 1.58 -3.25
C GLY A 112 4.08 2.50 -2.66
N LEU A 113 3.00 1.93 -2.14
CA LEU A 113 1.92 2.70 -1.50
C LEU A 113 2.40 3.48 -0.27
N GLU A 114 3.28 2.88 0.53
CA GLU A 114 3.90 3.54 1.69
C GLU A 114 4.69 4.77 1.25
N ARG A 115 5.55 4.62 0.23
CA ARG A 115 6.31 5.74 -0.33
C ARG A 115 5.41 6.88 -0.80
N GLN A 116 4.29 6.56 -1.46
CA GLN A 116 3.30 7.55 -1.88
C GLN A 116 2.62 8.23 -0.68
N ALA A 117 2.20 7.46 0.33
CA ALA A 117 1.53 7.98 1.53
C ALA A 117 2.44 8.89 2.40
N TYR A 118 3.76 8.73 2.28
CA TYR A 118 4.77 9.56 2.95
C TYR A 118 5.39 10.64 2.04
N GLY A 119 5.00 10.72 0.77
CA GLY A 119 5.57 11.69 -0.18
C GLY A 119 7.03 11.44 -0.55
N LEU A 120 7.49 10.19 -0.44
CA LEU A 120 8.86 9.77 -0.76
C LEU A 120 9.07 9.50 -2.26
N ASP A 121 8.00 9.45 -3.04
CA ASP A 121 8.05 9.36 -4.50
C ASP A 121 8.17 10.74 -5.17
N ASP A 122 7.98 11.84 -4.43
CA ASP A 122 8.09 13.22 -4.92
C ASP A 122 9.55 13.72 -5.05
N VAL A 123 10.53 12.82 -5.03
CA VAL A 123 11.88 13.12 -5.54
C VAL A 123 11.84 13.13 -7.07
N GLN A 124 11.00 13.99 -7.64
CA GLN A 124 11.17 14.45 -9.01
C GLN A 124 12.49 15.22 -9.06
N PRO A 125 13.33 15.05 -10.11
CA PRO A 125 14.42 15.99 -10.34
C PRO A 125 13.78 17.36 -10.33
N ASN A 126 14.26 18.24 -9.43
CA ASN A 126 13.65 19.52 -9.10
C ASN A 126 13.09 20.14 -10.38
N LYS A 127 11.76 20.21 -10.55
CA LYS A 127 11.13 20.58 -11.83
C LYS A 127 11.68 21.91 -12.36
N THR A 128 12.03 22.80 -11.44
CA THR A 128 12.75 24.05 -11.71
C THR A 128 14.13 23.83 -12.31
N ALA A 129 14.91 22.86 -11.81
CA ALA A 129 16.21 22.49 -12.39
C ALA A 129 16.09 21.85 -13.79
N SER A 130 15.06 21.04 -14.05
CA SER A 130 14.85 20.50 -15.41
C SER A 130 14.43 21.61 -16.39
N GLN A 131 13.53 22.51 -15.97
CA GLN A 131 13.11 23.66 -16.78
C GLN A 131 14.26 24.66 -17.02
N LEU A 132 15.13 24.86 -16.02
CA LEU A 132 16.35 25.66 -16.16
C LEU A 132 17.33 25.02 -17.14
N SER A 133 17.50 23.70 -17.08
CA SER A 133 18.36 22.95 -18.01
C SER A 133 17.85 23.05 -19.45
N GLU A 134 16.55 22.89 -19.67
CA GLU A 134 15.94 23.06 -21.01
C GLU A 134 16.12 24.49 -21.55
N LEU A 135 15.92 25.50 -20.69
CA LEU A 135 16.17 26.90 -21.06
C LEU A 135 17.63 27.17 -21.43
N MET A 136 18.58 26.59 -20.69
CA MET A 136 20.02 26.73 -20.98
C MET A 136 20.41 26.03 -22.29
N ASP A 137 19.84 24.86 -22.56
CA ASP A 137 20.06 24.13 -23.81
C ASP A 137 19.48 24.85 -25.02
N ASP A 138 18.37 25.57 -24.87
CA ASP A 138 17.80 26.38 -25.96
C ASP A 138 18.57 27.67 -26.20
N LEU A 139 19.05 28.34 -25.13
CA LEU A 139 19.91 29.53 -25.24
C LEU A 139 21.31 29.24 -25.83
N SER A 140 21.79 28.01 -25.73
CA SER A 140 23.09 27.62 -26.29
C SER A 140 23.05 27.22 -27.78
N LYS A 141 21.85 27.15 -28.37
CA LYS A 141 21.62 26.83 -29.79
C LYS A 141 21.43 28.07 -30.67
N GLU A 142 21.37 29.26 -30.09
CA GLU A 142 21.46 30.56 -30.78
C GLU A 142 22.91 31.05 -30.84
#